data_AF-A0A3D4TN23-F1
#
_entry.id   AF-A0A3D4TN23-F1
#
_cell.length_a   1.000
_cell.length_b   1.000
_cell.length_c   1.000
_cell.angle_alpha   90.00
_cell.angle_beta   90.00
_cell.angle_gamma   90.00
#
_symmetry.space_group_name_H-M   'P 1'
#
loop_
_entity.id
_entity.type
_entity.pdbx_description
1 polymer ?
#
loop_
_entity_poly.entity_id
_entity_poly.type
_entity_poly.pdbx_seq_one_letter_code
_entity_poly.pdbx_strand_id
1 'polypeptide(L)'
;MTPYALRLGHDSIENCCSYINSTVPRYARNATHMIAWRDAVSIALEPLATDWPADMETWEQVRTALPQPPIFDWPKQEHTP
;
A
#
# COMPACT_ATOMS: atom_id res chain seq x y z
N MET A 1 5.81 -3.75 5.74
CA MET A 1 5.03 -3.23 4.59
C MET A 1 5.49 -3.75 3.22
N THR A 2 6.53 -4.59 3.14
CA THR A 2 7.08 -5.18 1.89
C THR A 2 6.34 -6.35 1.23
N PRO A 3 5.46 -7.15 1.88
CA PRO A 3 4.91 -8.36 1.26
C PRO A 3 4.11 -8.10 -0.02
N TYR A 4 3.47 -6.93 -0.11
CA TYR A 4 2.59 -6.62 -1.23
C TYR A 4 3.35 -6.20 -2.50
N ALA A 5 4.43 -5.43 -2.35
CA ALA A 5 5.31 -5.09 -3.47
C ALA A 5 5.92 -6.37 -4.07
N LEU A 6 6.41 -7.28 -3.22
CA LEU A 6 6.95 -8.57 -3.65
C LEU A 6 5.90 -9.43 -4.35
N ARG A 7 4.67 -9.50 -3.81
CA ARG A 7 3.56 -10.18 -4.49
C ARG A 7 3.32 -9.61 -5.89
N LEU A 8 3.42 -8.29 -6.06
CA LEU A 8 3.27 -7.64 -7.35
C LEU A 8 4.49 -7.79 -8.29
N GLY A 9 5.55 -8.48 -7.85
CA GLY A 9 6.78 -8.70 -8.61
C GLY A 9 7.76 -7.51 -8.55
N HIS A 10 7.68 -6.69 -7.51
CA HIS A 10 8.56 -5.54 -7.29
C HIS A 10 9.36 -5.69 -6.00
N ASP A 11 10.63 -5.29 -6.04
CA ASP A 11 11.55 -5.40 -4.90
C ASP A 11 11.16 -4.49 -3.70
N SER A 12 10.46 -3.39 -3.97
CA SER A 12 10.00 -2.45 -2.95
C SER A 12 8.77 -1.66 -3.40
N ILE A 13 8.15 -0.94 -2.46
CA ILE A 13 7.02 -0.03 -2.74
C ILE A 13 7.47 1.07 -3.69
N GLU A 14 8.62 1.68 -3.44
CA GLU A 14 9.21 2.75 -4.25
C GLU A 14 9.48 2.27 -5.68
N ASN A 15 10.04 1.06 -5.82
CA ASN A 15 10.24 0.44 -7.12
C ASN A 15 8.90 0.26 -7.85
N CYS A 16 7.87 -0.25 -7.19
CA CYS A 16 6.53 -0.38 -7.78
C CYS A 16 5.97 0.98 -8.22
N CYS A 17 6.00 2.00 -7.35
CA CYS A 17 5.48 3.34 -7.63
C CYS A 17 6.21 4.04 -8.80
N SER A 18 7.48 3.71 -9.05
CA SER A 18 8.25 4.29 -10.17
C SER A 18 7.64 3.97 -11.54
N TYR A 19 6.85 2.90 -11.65
CA TYR A 19 6.21 2.48 -12.90
C TYR A 19 4.92 3.22 -13.26
N ILE A 20 4.54 4.28 -12.54
CA ILE A 20 3.29 5.02 -12.78
C ILE A 20 3.13 5.49 -14.23
N ASN A 21 4.23 5.86 -14.89
CA ASN A 21 4.27 6.30 -16.29
C ASN A 21 4.73 5.19 -17.25
N SER A 22 4.71 3.92 -16.84
CA SER A 22 5.14 2.81 -17.69
C SER A 22 4.21 2.65 -18.90
N THR A 23 4.80 2.40 -20.07
CA THR A 23 4.05 2.02 -21.27
C THR A 23 3.47 0.61 -21.20
N VAL A 24 3.87 -0.20 -20.22
CA VAL A 24 3.30 -1.53 -19.95
C VAL A 24 2.10 -1.36 -19.03
N PRO A 25 0.85 -1.62 -19.50
CA PRO A 25 -0.36 -1.31 -18.74
C PRO A 25 -0.43 -1.99 -17.36
N ARG A 26 0.11 -3.20 -17.25
CA ARG A 26 0.19 -3.94 -15.98
C ARG A 26 0.98 -3.19 -14.92
N TYR A 27 2.15 -2.67 -15.27
CA TYR A 27 3.02 -2.00 -14.31
C TYR A 27 2.47 -0.63 -13.89
N ALA A 28 1.92 0.14 -14.84
CA ALA A 28 1.26 1.40 -14.53
C ALA A 28 0.04 1.22 -13.60
N ARG A 29 -0.76 0.18 -13.83
CA ARG A 29 -1.87 -0.18 -12.92
C ARG A 29 -1.36 -0.54 -11.53
N ASN A 30 -0.40 -1.45 -11.42
CA ASN A 30 0.19 -1.82 -10.12
C ASN A 30 0.69 -0.60 -9.35
N ALA A 31 1.42 0.29 -10.03
CA ALA A 31 1.92 1.54 -9.45
C ALA A 31 0.78 2.45 -8.97
N THR A 32 -0.28 2.60 -9.76
CA THR A 32 -1.46 3.42 -9.41
C THR A 32 -2.11 2.92 -8.11
N HIS A 33 -2.35 1.61 -7.99
CA HIS A 33 -2.95 1.05 -6.77
C HIS A 33 -1.99 1.09 -5.58
N MET A 34 -0.68 0.91 -5.81
CA MET A 34 0.34 1.03 -4.76
C MET A 34 0.41 2.45 -4.20
N ILE A 35 0.38 3.46 -5.06
CA ILE A 35 0.33 4.87 -4.68
C ILE A 35 -0.95 5.15 -3.89
N ALA A 36 -2.11 4.72 -4.40
CA ALA A 36 -3.39 4.91 -3.72
C ALA A 36 -3.40 4.30 -2.30
N TRP A 37 -2.84 3.10 -2.14
CA TRP A 37 -2.72 2.48 -0.82
C TRP A 37 -1.75 3.23 0.10
N ARG A 38 -0.55 3.57 -0.38
CA ARG A 38 0.44 4.34 0.39
C ARG A 38 -0.14 5.66 0.86
N ASP A 39 -0.81 6.38 -0.03
CA ASP A 39 -1.38 7.70 0.26
C ASP A 39 -2.53 7.59 1.28
N ALA A 40 -3.39 6.57 1.18
CA ALA A 40 -4.42 6.32 2.18
C ALA A 40 -3.83 6.00 3.57
N VAL A 41 -2.73 5.23 3.63
CA VAL A 41 -2.01 4.97 4.89
C VAL A 41 -1.42 6.27 5.46
N SER A 42 -0.79 7.10 4.62
CA SER A 42 -0.26 8.40 5.04
C SER A 42 -1.35 9.30 5.61
N ILE A 43 -2.48 9.44 4.91
CA ILE A 43 -3.62 10.25 5.38
C ILE A 43 -4.17 9.71 6.70
N ALA A 44 -4.25 8.38 6.88
CA ALA A 44 -4.72 7.79 8.13
C ALA A 44 -3.73 7.97 9.30
N LEU A 45 -2.44 8.18 9.02
CA LEU A 45 -1.40 8.45 10.02
C LEU A 45 -1.38 9.92 10.46
N GLU A 46 -1.76 10.87 9.62
CA GLU A 46 -1.82 12.30 9.96
C GLU A 46 -2.59 12.62 11.27
N PRO A 47 -3.81 12.10 11.50
CA PRO A 47 -4.52 12.33 12.75
C PRO A 47 -3.81 11.67 13.94
N LEU A 48 -3.24 10.46 13.76
CA LEU A 48 -2.51 9.76 14.81
C LEU A 48 -1.23 10.49 15.24
N ALA A 49 -0.61 11.23 14.32
CA ALA A 49 0.54 12.07 14.62
C ALA A 49 0.17 13.33 15.43
N THR A 50 -1.10 13.75 15.35
CA THR A 50 -1.61 14.96 16.01
C THR A 50 -2.26 14.64 17.36
N ASP A 51 -3.04 13.56 17.41
CA ASP A 51 -3.75 13.10 18.59
C ASP A 51 -3.64 11.57 18.66
N TRP A 52 -2.79 11.11 19.56
CA TRP A 52 -2.56 9.68 19.74
C TRP A 52 -3.69 9.08 20.58
N PRO A 53 -4.48 8.12 20.03
CA PRO A 53 -5.62 7.57 20.75
C PRO A 53 -5.17 6.85 22.03
N ALA A 54 -5.83 7.15 23.16
CA ALA A 54 -5.48 6.56 24.46
C ALA A 54 -5.69 5.04 24.50
N ASP A 55 -6.49 4.48 23.59
CA ASP A 55 -6.76 3.05 23.42
C ASP A 55 -5.76 2.32 22.50
N MET A 56 -4.83 3.06 21.88
CA MET A 56 -3.74 2.49 21.08
C MET A 56 -2.43 2.53 21.88
N GLU A 57 -2.02 1.40 22.45
CA GLU A 57 -0.77 1.29 23.22
C GLU A 57 0.36 0.67 22.41
N THR A 58 0.03 -0.03 21.32
CA THR A 58 0.98 -0.85 20.55
C THR A 58 0.96 -0.51 19.07
N TRP A 59 2.12 -0.75 18.42
CA TRP A 59 2.22 -0.62 16.98
C TRP A 59 1.29 -1.59 16.24
N GLU A 60 1.03 -2.77 16.79
CA GLU A 60 0.12 -3.76 16.20
C GLU A 60 -1.33 -3.25 16.10
N GLN A 61 -1.81 -2.52 17.12
CA GLN A 61 -3.14 -1.89 17.11
C GLN A 61 -3.22 -0.83 16.02
N VAL A 62 -2.22 0.06 15.96
CA VAL A 62 -2.11 1.09 14.91
C VAL A 62 -2.07 0.43 13.53
N ARG A 63 -1.20 -0.56 13.34
CA ARG A 63 -1.06 -1.29 12.08
C ARG A 63 -2.38 -1.92 11.64
N THR A 64 -3.21 -2.40 12.56
CA THR A 64 -4.51 -3.02 12.27
C THR A 64 -5.57 -1.97 11.93
N ALA A 65 -5.49 -0.78 12.52
CA ALA A 65 -6.40 0.33 12.23
C ALA A 65 -6.10 1.01 10.88
N LEU A 66 -4.85 0.95 10.40
CA LEU A 66 -4.47 1.53 9.10
C LEU A 66 -5.14 0.80 7.91
N PRO A 67 -5.34 1.49 6.78
CA PRO A 67 -5.79 0.88 5.53
C PRO A 67 -4.97 -0.35 5.14
N GLN A 68 -5.60 -1.52 5.18
CA GLN A 68 -4.93 -2.77 4.80
C GLN A 68 -4.96 -2.94 3.27
N PRO A 69 -3.90 -3.50 2.64
CA PRO A 69 -3.87 -3.71 1.20
C PRO A 69 -5.15 -4.37 0.64
N PRO A 70 -5.74 -5.43 1.21
CA PRO A 70 -6.89 -6.11 0.61
C PRO A 70 -8.14 -5.25 0.37
N ILE A 71 -8.25 -4.05 0.96
CA ILE A 71 -9.39 -3.14 0.71
C ILE A 71 -9.30 -2.43 -0.66
N PHE A 72 -8.13 -2.45 -1.29
CA PHE A 72 -7.90 -1.85 -2.61
C PHE A 72 -8.13 -2.91 -3.69
N ASP A 73 -8.71 -2.49 -4.82
CA ASP A 73 -8.99 -3.38 -5.96
C ASP A 73 -7.73 -3.65 -6.78
N TRP A 74 -6.81 -4.42 -6.22
CA TRP A 74 -5.56 -4.73 -6.90
C TRP A 74 -5.81 -5.54 -8.16
N PRO A 75 -5.14 -5.20 -9.28
CA PRO A 75 -5.27 -5.96 -10.50
C PRO A 75 -4.83 -7.40 -10.21
N LYS A 76 -5.72 -8.35 -10.53
CA LYS A 76 -5.39 -9.78 -10.47
C LYS A 76 -4.17 -10.00 -11.36
N GLN A 77 -3.10 -10.55 -10.79
CA GLN A 77 -1.98 -10.95 -11.60
C GLN A 77 -2.43 -12.16 -12.44
N GLU A 78 -2.55 -11.98 -13.75
CA GLU A 78 -3.00 -13.05 -14.67
C GLU A 78 -2.02 -14.24 -14.77
N HIS A 79 -0.91 -14.21 -14.02
CA HIS A 79 -0.03 -15.34 -13.84
C HIS A 79 0.46 -15.37 -12.40
N THR A 80 -0.35 -15.94 -11.52
CA THR A 80 0.14 -16.57 -10.30
C THR A 80 -0.36 -18.01 -10.35
N PRO A 81 0.52 -19.03 -10.32
CA PRO A 81 0.07 -20.42 -10.18
C PRO A 81 -0.75 -20.62 -8.90
#